data_AF-A0A3N4AM14-F1
#
_entry.id   AF-A0A3N4AM14-F1
#
_cell.length_a   1.000
_cell.length_b   1.000
_cell.length_c   1.000
_cell.angle_alpha   90.00
_cell.angle_beta   90.00
_cell.angle_gamma   90.00
#
_symmetry.space_group_name_H-M   'P 1'
#
loop_
_entity.id
_entity.type
_entity.pdbx_description
1 polymer ?
#
loop_
_entity_poly.entity_id
_entity_poly.type
_entity_poly.pdbx_seq_one_letter_code
_entity_poly.pdbx_strand_id
1 'polypeptide(L)'
;MTLEERKAYIQTVADEVAQGRLTLGGAVKRLRENILGVNQERFAMACKISKRALSQLEVDSGNPTLATLEAVFKKFGLKISLSHLSPVDLNAAFAQKNKAGFAMPKVGTAPSPSPKSDKPI
;
A
#
# COMPACT_ATOMS: atom_id res chain seq x y z
N MET A 1 -12.22 -20.82 13.23
CA MET A 1 -12.76 -20.30 11.97
C MET A 1 -13.15 -21.48 11.09
N THR A 2 -14.41 -21.55 10.68
CA THR A 2 -14.91 -22.58 9.76
C THR A 2 -14.36 -22.34 8.35
N LEU A 3 -14.53 -23.33 7.46
CA LEU A 3 -14.11 -23.19 6.06
C LEU A 3 -14.88 -22.07 5.33
N GLU A 4 -16.15 -21.86 5.67
CA GLU A 4 -16.99 -20.83 5.07
C GLU A 4 -16.58 -19.43 5.57
N GLU A 5 -16.37 -19.28 6.88
CA GLU A 5 -15.84 -18.05 7.47
C GLU A 5 -14.50 -17.67 6.82
N ARG A 6 -13.65 -18.67 6.55
CA ARG A 6 -12.37 -18.48 5.84
C ARG A 6 -12.52 -17.93 4.44
N LYS A 7 -13.42 -18.49 3.65
CA LYS A 7 -13.71 -17.99 2.30
C LYS A 7 -14.27 -16.57 2.35
N ALA A 8 -15.23 -16.31 3.24
CA ALA A 8 -15.84 -14.99 3.40
C ALA A 8 -14.81 -13.93 3.80
N TYR A 9 -13.90 -14.26 4.72
CA TYR A 9 -12.82 -13.35 5.12
C TYR A 9 -11.86 -13.05 3.97
N ILE A 10 -11.41 -14.09 3.25
CA ILE A 10 -10.52 -13.92 2.09
C ILE A 10 -11.18 -13.04 1.02
N GLN A 11 -12.47 -13.26 0.75
CA GLN A 11 -13.23 -12.45 -0.20
C GLN A 11 -13.32 -10.99 0.24
N THR A 12 -13.64 -10.76 1.52
CA THR A 12 -13.73 -9.40 2.09
C THR A 12 -12.40 -8.65 1.92
N VAL A 13 -11.28 -9.30 2.22
CA VAL A 13 -9.96 -8.68 2.04
C VAL A 13 -9.67 -8.36 0.57
N ALA A 14 -10.03 -9.26 -0.35
CA ALA A 14 -9.87 -9.02 -1.78
C ALA A 14 -10.73 -7.83 -2.28
N ASP A 15 -11.97 -7.73 -1.78
CA ASP A 15 -12.88 -6.63 -2.14
C ASP A 15 -12.40 -5.29 -1.59
N GLU A 16 -11.85 -5.25 -0.37
CA GLU A 16 -11.24 -4.05 0.19
C GLU A 16 -10.04 -3.56 -0.62
N VAL A 17 -9.22 -4.48 -1.15
CA VAL A 17 -8.12 -4.15 -2.06
C VAL A 17 -8.66 -3.62 -3.38
N ALA A 18 -9.65 -4.29 -3.97
CA ALA A 18 -10.26 -3.88 -5.23
C ALA A 18 -10.91 -2.49 -5.14
N GLN A 19 -11.44 -2.14 -3.97
CA GLN A 19 -12.06 -0.85 -3.70
C GLN A 19 -11.06 0.22 -3.21
N GLY A 20 -9.76 -0.10 -3.18
CA GLY A 20 -8.69 0.82 -2.78
C GLY A 20 -8.67 1.20 -1.29
N ARG A 21 -9.45 0.50 -0.45
CA ARG A 21 -9.46 0.72 1.01
C ARG A 21 -8.33 0.02 1.73
N LEU A 22 -7.75 -1.00 1.10
CA LEU A 22 -6.64 -1.77 1.64
C LEU A 22 -5.54 -1.87 0.60
N THR A 23 -4.30 -1.69 1.05
CA THR A 23 -3.12 -1.88 0.21
C THR A 23 -2.84 -3.37 -0.01
N LEU A 24 -2.08 -3.70 -1.04
CA LEU A 24 -1.65 -5.09 -1.28
C LEU A 24 -0.83 -5.61 -0.09
N GLY A 25 0.07 -4.80 0.48
CA GLY A 25 0.84 -5.16 1.67
C GLY A 25 -0.03 -5.41 2.89
N GLY A 26 -0.98 -4.50 3.14
CA GLY A 26 -1.95 -4.64 4.22
C GLY A 26 -2.80 -5.91 4.10
N ALA A 27 -3.20 -6.27 2.88
CA ALA A 27 -3.91 -7.52 2.61
C ALA A 27 -3.05 -8.75 2.92
N VAL A 28 -1.80 -8.77 2.48
CA VAL A 28 -0.87 -9.87 2.78
C VAL A 28 -0.69 -10.05 4.29
N LYS A 29 -0.49 -8.95 5.03
CA LYS A 29 -0.34 -8.98 6.49
C LYS A 29 -1.61 -9.53 7.17
N ARG A 30 -2.79 -8.99 6.82
CA ARG A 30 -4.09 -9.44 7.37
C ARG A 30 -4.35 -10.91 7.10
N LEU A 31 -4.09 -11.38 5.88
CA LEU A 31 -4.28 -12.78 5.51
C LEU A 31 -3.29 -13.68 6.26
N ARG A 32 -2.00 -13.29 6.36
CA ARG A 32 -1.02 -14.07 7.12
C ARG A 32 -1.44 -14.24 8.58
N GLU A 33 -1.84 -13.16 9.23
CA GLU A 33 -2.16 -13.15 10.66
C GLU A 33 -3.49 -13.83 10.98
N ASN A 34 -4.56 -13.49 10.26
CA ASN A 34 -5.91 -13.95 10.60
C ASN A 34 -6.28 -15.32 10.01
N ILE A 35 -5.63 -15.72 8.90
CA ILE A 35 -5.94 -16.99 8.24
C ILE A 35 -4.96 -18.08 8.60
N LEU A 36 -3.65 -17.80 8.55
CA LEU A 36 -2.61 -18.80 8.79
C LEU A 36 -2.10 -18.78 10.23
N GLY A 37 -2.16 -17.63 10.91
CA GLY A 37 -1.63 -17.47 12.26
C GLY A 37 -0.13 -17.71 12.36
N VAL A 38 0.61 -17.50 11.27
CA VAL A 38 2.06 -17.76 11.21
C VAL A 38 2.89 -16.47 11.23
N ASN A 39 4.11 -16.58 11.72
CA ASN A 39 5.09 -15.51 11.64
C ASN A 39 5.56 -15.27 10.19
N GLN A 40 6.21 -14.13 9.96
CA GLN A 40 6.71 -13.74 8.64
C GLN A 40 7.72 -14.74 8.06
N GLU A 41 8.61 -15.31 8.87
CA GLU A 41 9.62 -16.27 8.38
C GLU A 41 8.98 -17.52 7.79
N ARG A 42 8.05 -18.13 8.53
CA ARG A 42 7.34 -19.33 8.06
C ARG A 42 6.51 -19.05 6.82
N PHE A 43 5.88 -17.88 6.76
CA PHE A 43 5.10 -17.49 5.60
C PHE A 43 5.97 -17.21 4.37
N ALA A 44 7.11 -16.51 4.54
CA ALA A 44 8.05 -16.23 3.47
C ALA A 44 8.62 -17.52 2.87
N MET A 45 8.98 -18.49 3.73
CA MET A 45 9.41 -19.83 3.28
C MET A 45 8.30 -20.53 2.48
N ALA A 46 7.05 -20.50 2.95
CA ALA A 46 5.94 -21.11 2.23
C ALA A 46 5.72 -20.47 0.85
N CYS A 47 5.90 -19.15 0.74
CA CYS A 47 5.80 -18.38 -0.50
C CYS A 47 7.07 -18.45 -1.37
N LYS A 48 8.14 -19.10 -0.89
CA LYS A 48 9.46 -19.17 -1.56
C LYS A 48 10.07 -17.80 -1.87
N ILE A 49 9.89 -16.86 -0.95
CA ILE A 49 10.48 -15.51 -1.01
C ILE A 49 11.32 -15.25 0.23
N SER A 50 12.19 -14.23 0.19
CA SER A 50 12.95 -13.85 1.37
C SER A 50 12.05 -13.20 2.43
N LYS A 51 12.39 -13.38 3.71
CA LYS A 51 11.73 -12.68 4.83
C LYS A 51 11.74 -11.17 4.62
N ARG A 52 12.85 -10.63 4.10
CA ARG A 52 12.99 -9.21 3.78
C ARG A 52 11.98 -8.77 2.72
N ALA A 53 11.83 -9.54 1.64
CA ALA A 53 10.86 -9.23 0.59
C ALA A 53 9.42 -9.27 1.13
N LEU A 54 9.07 -10.25 1.96
CA LEU A 54 7.77 -10.29 2.61
C LEU A 54 7.55 -9.10 3.54
N SER A 55 8.54 -8.76 4.37
CA SER A 55 8.45 -7.63 5.30
C SER A 55 8.27 -6.31 4.57
N GLN A 56 9.01 -6.09 3.48
CA GLN A 56 8.88 -4.93 2.61
C GLN A 56 7.49 -4.87 1.95
N LEU A 57 7.01 -6.00 1.44
CA LEU A 57 5.67 -6.13 0.90
C LEU A 57 4.60 -5.76 1.94
N GLU A 58 4.66 -6.28 3.16
CA GLU A 58 3.64 -6.05 4.21
C GLU A 58 3.54 -4.60 4.71
N VAL A 59 4.59 -3.80 4.53
CA VAL A 59 4.59 -2.36 4.88
C VAL A 59 4.47 -1.46 3.65
N ASP A 60 4.11 -2.03 2.50
CA ASP A 60 4.01 -1.33 1.21
C ASP A 60 5.29 -0.56 0.83
N SER A 61 6.44 -1.07 1.30
CA SER A 61 7.75 -0.52 0.99
C SER A 61 8.37 -1.29 -0.16
N GLY A 62 8.66 -0.62 -1.27
CA GLY A 62 9.35 -1.19 -2.43
C GLY A 62 8.40 -1.54 -3.57
N ASN A 63 8.93 -2.24 -4.58
CA ASN A 63 8.20 -2.61 -5.79
C ASN A 63 8.26 -4.13 -6.02
N PRO A 64 7.36 -4.91 -5.39
CA PRO A 64 7.35 -6.37 -5.55
C PRO A 64 7.04 -6.72 -7.01
N THR A 65 7.70 -7.75 -7.53
CA THR A 65 7.37 -8.26 -8.87
C THR A 65 5.99 -8.91 -8.86
N LEU A 66 5.32 -8.95 -10.02
CA LEU A 66 4.05 -9.67 -10.16
C LEU A 66 4.18 -11.14 -9.70
N ALA A 67 5.30 -11.80 -10.04
CA ALA A 67 5.60 -13.16 -9.59
C ALA A 67 5.64 -13.28 -8.05
N THR A 68 6.16 -12.27 -7.35
CA THR A 68 6.16 -12.23 -5.88
C THR A 68 4.73 -12.14 -5.34
N LEU A 69 3.93 -11.23 -5.90
CA LEU A 69 2.53 -11.06 -5.50
C LEU A 69 1.74 -12.35 -5.75
N GLU A 70 1.87 -12.95 -6.93
CA GLU A 70 1.23 -14.21 -7.27
C GLU A 70 1.64 -15.34 -6.34
N ALA A 71 2.93 -15.48 -6.01
CA ALA A 71 3.42 -16.52 -5.10
C ALA A 71 2.77 -16.43 -3.71
N VAL A 72 2.53 -15.20 -3.24
CA VAL A 72 1.90 -14.91 -1.95
C VAL A 72 0.39 -15.15 -2.01
N PHE A 73 -0.31 -14.49 -2.92
CA PHE A 73 -1.78 -14.54 -3.00
C PHE A 73 -2.32 -15.92 -3.39
N LYS A 74 -1.55 -16.70 -4.16
CA LYS A 74 -1.90 -18.09 -4.50
C LYS A 74 -2.06 -18.98 -3.26
N LYS A 75 -1.42 -18.67 -2.13
CA LYS A 75 -1.60 -19.41 -0.86
C LYS A 75 -3.00 -19.29 -0.26
N PHE A 76 -3.73 -18.26 -0.69
CA PHE A 76 -5.10 -18.00 -0.26
C PHE A 76 -6.12 -18.29 -1.37
N GLY A 77 -5.69 -18.86 -2.51
CA GLY A 77 -6.55 -19.06 -3.67
C GLY A 77 -6.86 -17.76 -4.43
N LEU A 78 -6.08 -16.70 -4.21
CA LEU A 78 -6.25 -15.42 -4.87
C LEU A 78 -5.28 -15.28 -6.06
N LYS A 79 -5.70 -14.51 -7.07
CA LYS A 79 -4.87 -14.10 -8.22
C LYS A 79 -4.98 -12.59 -8.39
N ILE A 80 -3.93 -11.98 -8.95
CA ILE A 80 -3.95 -10.58 -9.36
C ILE A 80 -4.62 -10.49 -10.74
N SER A 81 -5.48 -9.50 -10.95
CA SER A 81 -6.14 -9.25 -12.23
C SER A 81 -6.38 -7.75 -12.43
N LEU A 82 -6.57 -7.35 -13.68
CA LEU A 82 -7.00 -6.01 -14.03
C LEU A 82 -8.54 -5.91 -13.92
N SER A 83 -9.03 -4.75 -13.52
CA SER A 83 -10.45 -4.41 -13.52
C SER A 83 -10.72 -3.25 -14.48
N HIS A 84 -11.91 -3.22 -15.06
CA HIS A 84 -12.34 -2.10 -15.89
C HIS A 84 -12.80 -0.96 -14.97
N LEU A 85 -12.25 0.24 -15.16
CA LEU A 85 -12.74 1.43 -14.46
C LEU A 85 -13.89 2.03 -15.27
N SER A 86 -15.05 2.21 -14.64
CA SER A 86 -16.09 3.02 -15.28
C SER A 86 -15.64 4.49 -15.31
N PRO A 87 -16.19 5.33 -16.22
CA PRO A 87 -15.89 6.76 -16.22
C PRO A 87 -16.15 7.45 -14.88
N VAL A 88 -17.12 6.95 -14.10
CA VAL A 88 -17.43 7.44 -12.75
C VAL A 88 -16.32 7.06 -11.77
N ASP A 89 -15.84 5.82 -11.82
CA ASP A 89 -14.75 5.34 -10.95
C ASP A 89 -13.41 6.00 -11.30
N LEU A 90 -13.17 6.28 -12.58
CA LEU A 90 -12.02 7.08 -13.03
C LEU A 90 -12.04 8.46 -12.36
N ASN A 91 -13.16 9.17 -12.45
CA ASN A 91 -13.31 10.50 -11.84
C ASN A 91 -13.16 10.45 -10.31
N ALA A 92 -13.70 9.42 -9.65
CA ALA A 92 -13.53 9.20 -8.22
C ALA A 92 -12.05 8.93 -7.85
N ALA A 93 -11.34 8.12 -8.63
CA ALA A 93 -9.92 7.83 -8.43
C ALA A 93 -9.05 9.09 -8.60
N PHE A 94 -9.33 9.94 -9.59
CA PHE A 94 -8.65 11.23 -9.76
C PHE A 94 -8.92 12.20 -8.60
N ALA A 95 -10.15 12.25 -8.08
CA ALA A 95 -10.50 13.10 -6.94
C ALA A 95 -9.78 12.68 -5.65
N GLN A 96 -9.59 11.37 -5.42
CA GLN A 96 -8.83 10.87 -4.27
C GLN A 96 -7.34 11.20 -4.35
N LYS A 97 -6.75 11.16 -5.55
CA LYS A 97 -5.33 11.48 -5.78
C LYS A 97 -5.00 12.95 -5.44
N ASN A 98 -5.93 13.88 -5.71
CA ASN A 98 -5.76 15.30 -5.39
C ASN A 98 -5.84 15.65 -3.90
N LYS A 99 -6.42 14.80 -3.05
CA LYS A 99 -6.34 14.99 -1.58
C LYS A 99 -4.98 14.59 -0.99
N ALA A 100 -4.20 13.78 -1.70
CA ALA A 100 -2.97 13.17 -1.19
C ALA A 100 -1.67 13.76 -1.77
N GLY A 101 -1.71 14.78 -2.63
CA GLY A 101 -0.49 15.36 -3.20
C GLY A 101 -0.63 16.80 -3.66
N PHE A 102 -0.23 17.75 -2.82
CA PHE A 102 0.99 18.57 -2.98
C PHE A 102 1.03 19.62 -1.85
N ALA A 103 1.54 19.25 -0.67
CA ALA A 103 2.06 20.28 0.22
C ALA A 103 3.29 20.86 -0.48
N MET A 104 3.17 22.08 -1.01
CA MET A 104 4.34 22.82 -1.49
C MET A 104 5.39 22.81 -0.39
N PRO A 105 6.68 22.57 -0.69
CA PRO A 105 7.72 22.84 0.29
C PRO A 105 7.58 24.30 0.68
N LYS A 106 7.44 24.56 1.99
CA LYS A 106 7.45 25.91 2.54
C LYS A 106 8.82 26.49 2.16
N VAL A 107 8.88 27.26 1.08
CA VAL A 107 10.06 28.03 0.70
C VAL A 107 10.43 28.82 1.94
N GLY A 108 11.61 28.52 2.49
CA GLY A 108 12.16 29.24 3.61
C GLY A 108 12.16 30.72 3.26
N THR A 109 11.54 31.51 4.13
CA THR A 109 11.58 32.95 4.09
C THR A 109 13.05 33.36 3.99
N ALA A 110 13.47 33.88 2.83
CA ALA A 110 14.75 34.55 2.71
C ALA A 110 14.77 35.70 3.74
N PRO A 111 15.88 35.96 4.44
CA PRO A 111 15.94 37.10 5.33
C PRO A 111 15.83 38.38 4.51
N SER A 112 14.89 39.25 4.88
CA SER A 112 14.77 40.60 4.36
C SER A 112 16.11 41.35 4.52
N PRO A 113 16.57 42.14 3.53
CA PRO A 113 17.78 42.93 3.68
C PRO A 113 17.53 44.06 4.71
N SER A 114 18.38 44.13 5.73
CA SER A 114 18.40 45.23 6.70
C SER A 114 18.62 46.58 5.99
N PRO A 115 18.01 47.68 6.48
CA PRO A 115 18.15 48.99 5.87
C PRO A 115 19.56 49.55 6.14
N LYS A 116 20.19 50.08 5.08
CA LYS A 116 21.46 50.80 5.17
C LYS A 116 21.26 52.04 6.06
N SER A 117 22.06 52.15 7.11
CA SER A 117 22.20 53.38 7.88
C SER A 117 23.23 54.25 7.18
N ASP A 118 22.77 55.30 6.50
CA ASP A 118 23.58 56.47 6.19
C ASP A 118 24.03 57.12 7.50
N LYS A 119 25.35 57.24 7.69
CA LYS A 119 25.92 58.16 8.68
C LYS A 119 26.36 59.42 7.96
N PRO A 120 25.94 60.61 8.42
CA PRO A 120 26.47 61.86 7.90
C PRO A 120 27.77 62.25 8.64
N ILE A 121 28.66 62.86 7.84
CA ILE A 121 29.86 63.68 8.19
C ILE A 121 31.11 62.89 8.60
#